data_AF-A0A1J5H9S1-F1
#
_entry.id   AF-A0A1J5H9S1-F1
#
_cell.length_a   1.000
_cell.length_b   1.000
_cell.length_c   1.000
_cell.angle_alpha   90.00
_cell.angle_beta   90.00
_cell.angle_gamma   90.00
#
_symmetry.space_group_name_H-M   'P 1'
#
loop_
_entity.id
_entity.type
_entity.pdbx_description
1 polymer ?
#
loop_
_entity_poly.entity_id
_entity_poly.type
_entity_poly.pdbx_seq_one_letter_code
_entity_poly.pdbx_strand_id
1 'polypeptide(L)'
;MPEWRHILLALALAATPLCAAPVERVTALTENARVIDIRAEAACAQASLPAARCLPAGWLFAAEGGPIDFGALRWLLGTLGLDGSETVAIYPAEAPEALASAALLYLAGQSAVVVYAGTAALEDSGETRSFSREAVFTAPMRLGALALTATTPETPLMARLTAYARGLTDTVAFGPAD
;
A
#
# COMPACT_ATOMS: atom_id res chain seq x y z
N MET A 1 -36.19 -58.85 -1.31
CA MET A 1 -35.81 -57.55 -1.90
C MET A 1 -36.19 -56.45 -0.92
N PRO A 2 -35.21 -55.85 -0.22
CA PRO A 2 -35.34 -54.44 0.18
C PRO A 2 -34.08 -53.66 -0.19
N GLU A 3 -34.24 -52.60 -0.97
CA GLU A 3 -33.16 -51.72 -1.40
C GLU A 3 -32.83 -50.71 -0.30
N TRP A 4 -31.61 -50.75 0.23
CA TRP A 4 -31.12 -49.81 1.23
C TRP A 4 -30.42 -48.66 0.52
N ARG A 5 -31.08 -47.51 0.45
CA ARG A 5 -30.50 -46.26 -0.07
C ARG A 5 -29.54 -45.66 0.95
N HIS A 6 -28.32 -45.43 0.47
CA HIS A 6 -27.21 -44.75 1.11
C HIS A 6 -27.58 -43.32 1.57
N ILE A 7 -27.11 -42.92 2.76
CA ILE A 7 -26.91 -41.51 3.11
C ILE A 7 -25.47 -41.39 3.59
N LEU A 8 -24.57 -41.00 2.67
CA LEU A 8 -23.25 -40.48 3.01
C LEU A 8 -23.39 -38.97 3.21
N LEU A 9 -23.35 -38.53 4.46
CA LEU A 9 -23.31 -37.12 4.82
C LEU A 9 -21.86 -36.64 4.63
N ALA A 10 -21.57 -35.95 3.52
CA ALA A 10 -20.29 -35.29 3.32
C ALA A 10 -20.27 -33.99 4.13
N LEU A 11 -19.54 -33.95 5.24
CA LEU A 11 -19.20 -32.70 5.92
C LEU A 11 -18.25 -31.90 5.01
N ALA A 12 -18.77 -30.85 4.37
CA ALA A 12 -17.93 -29.83 3.76
C ALA A 12 -17.35 -28.94 4.88
N LEU A 13 -16.05 -29.07 5.16
CA LEU A 13 -15.34 -28.06 5.94
C LEU A 13 -15.29 -26.78 5.11
N ALA A 14 -16.10 -25.79 5.47
CA ALA A 14 -15.93 -24.43 4.97
C ALA A 14 -14.66 -23.85 5.61
N ALA A 15 -13.56 -23.80 4.85
CA ALA A 15 -12.41 -22.98 5.22
C ALA A 15 -12.87 -21.52 5.18
N THR A 16 -13.15 -20.94 6.34
CA THR A 16 -13.31 -19.48 6.45
C THR A 16 -11.97 -18.86 6.05
N PRO A 17 -11.90 -18.05 4.98
CA PRO A 17 -10.68 -17.34 4.66
C PRO A 17 -10.37 -16.47 5.87
N LEU A 18 -9.25 -16.74 6.54
CA LEU A 18 -8.67 -15.81 7.48
C LEU A 18 -8.38 -14.56 6.63
N CYS A 19 -9.17 -13.50 6.79
CA CYS A 19 -8.98 -12.26 6.02
C CYS A 19 -7.54 -11.79 6.26
N ALA A 20 -6.66 -12.04 5.31
CA ALA A 20 -5.30 -11.52 5.34
C ALA A 20 -5.41 -10.00 5.25
N ALA A 21 -4.69 -9.31 6.14
CA ALA A 21 -4.63 -7.86 6.08
C ALA A 21 -4.14 -7.42 4.68
N PRO A 22 -4.70 -6.35 4.08
CA PRO A 22 -4.29 -5.89 2.76
C PRO A 22 -2.80 -5.55 2.63
N VAL A 23 -2.16 -5.20 3.75
CA VAL A 23 -0.74 -4.87 3.81
C VAL A 23 -0.04 -5.73 4.86
N GLU A 24 0.95 -6.50 4.43
CA GLU A 24 1.77 -7.31 5.32
C GLU A 24 2.96 -6.50 5.87
N ARG A 25 3.41 -6.83 7.08
CA ARG A 25 4.71 -6.39 7.62
C ARG A 25 5.71 -7.53 7.48
N VAL A 26 6.82 -7.27 6.79
CA VAL A 26 7.85 -8.27 6.49
C VAL A 26 9.19 -7.89 7.09
N THR A 27 10.00 -8.87 7.47
CA THR A 27 11.36 -8.66 7.98
C THR A 27 12.45 -8.99 6.97
N ALA A 28 12.08 -9.55 5.81
CA ALA A 28 12.96 -9.84 4.71
C ALA A 28 12.31 -9.38 3.40
N LEU A 29 13.11 -8.86 2.48
CA LEU A 29 12.67 -8.44 1.16
C LEU A 29 12.96 -9.54 0.14
N THR A 30 12.03 -9.71 -0.80
CA THR A 30 12.30 -10.49 -2.01
C THR A 30 13.25 -9.70 -2.91
N GLU A 31 14.10 -10.38 -3.70
CA GLU A 31 15.08 -9.74 -4.59
C GLU A 31 14.47 -8.73 -5.58
N ASN A 32 13.19 -8.90 -5.94
CA ASN A 32 12.49 -8.03 -6.89
C ASN A 32 11.64 -6.93 -6.24
N ALA A 33 11.67 -6.79 -4.91
CA ALA A 33 10.89 -5.75 -4.24
C ALA A 33 11.44 -4.36 -4.58
N ARG A 34 10.55 -3.42 -4.91
CA ARG A 34 10.91 -2.00 -5.08
C ARG A 34 10.79 -1.32 -3.73
N VAL A 35 11.91 -0.87 -3.18
CA VAL A 35 11.92 -0.18 -1.89
C VAL A 35 11.59 1.30 -2.10
N ILE A 36 10.62 1.80 -1.37
CA ILE A 36 10.26 3.20 -1.31
C ILE A 36 10.52 3.69 0.11
N ASP A 37 11.47 4.63 0.23
CA ASP A 37 11.80 5.27 1.50
C ASP A 37 10.98 6.54 1.67
N ILE A 38 10.11 6.54 2.69
CA ILE A 38 9.14 7.61 2.93
C ILE A 38 9.64 8.71 3.87
N ARG A 39 10.90 8.65 4.30
CA ARG A 39 11.53 9.73 5.08
C ARG A 39 11.73 10.98 4.22
N ALA A 40 12.14 12.06 4.86
CA ALA A 40 12.56 13.27 4.16
C ALA A 40 13.61 12.94 3.08
N GLU A 41 13.49 13.60 1.92
CA GLU A 41 14.29 13.27 0.73
C GLU A 41 15.79 13.34 1.03
N ALA A 42 16.23 14.38 1.77
CA ALA A 42 17.60 14.53 2.20
C ALA A 42 18.10 13.34 3.06
N ALA A 43 17.27 12.80 3.94
CA ALA A 43 17.65 11.66 4.79
C ALA A 43 17.76 10.37 3.97
N CYS A 44 16.83 10.15 3.03
CA CYS A 44 16.89 9.02 2.11
C CYS A 44 18.11 9.10 1.17
N ALA A 45 18.34 10.25 0.56
CA ALA A 45 19.47 10.47 -0.35
C ALA A 45 20.83 10.35 0.36
N GLN A 46 20.88 10.70 1.65
CA GLN A 46 22.08 10.54 2.47
C GLN A 46 22.39 9.06 2.74
N ALA A 47 21.39 8.28 3.16
CA ALA A 47 21.54 6.89 3.57
C ALA A 47 20.18 6.19 3.61
N SER A 48 19.99 5.15 2.82
CA SER A 48 18.78 4.33 2.71
C SER A 48 19.13 2.85 2.49
N LEU A 49 18.10 2.04 2.26
CA LEU A 49 18.22 0.67 1.82
C LEU A 49 18.76 0.60 0.38
N PRO A 50 19.44 -0.50 0.00
CA PRO A 50 19.93 -0.68 -1.36
C PRO A 50 18.83 -0.47 -2.41
N ALA A 51 19.15 0.34 -3.42
CA ALA A 51 18.24 0.70 -4.53
C ALA A 51 16.89 1.31 -4.11
N ALA A 52 16.78 1.89 -2.91
CA ALA A 52 15.57 2.57 -2.49
C ALA A 52 15.33 3.84 -3.30
N ARG A 53 14.07 4.11 -3.65
CA ARG A 53 13.64 5.40 -4.20
C ARG A 53 13.11 6.30 -3.08
N CYS A 54 13.56 7.55 -3.08
CA CYS A 54 13.12 8.55 -2.11
C CYS A 54 11.74 9.12 -2.49
N LEU A 55 10.76 8.95 -1.60
CA LEU A 55 9.41 9.49 -1.75
C LEU A 55 8.86 9.92 -0.38
N PRO A 56 9.16 11.15 0.07
CA PRO A 56 8.73 11.57 1.40
C PRO A 56 7.20 11.45 1.55
N ALA A 57 6.73 10.95 2.69
CA ALA A 57 5.31 10.66 2.89
C ALA A 57 4.39 11.87 2.63
N GLY A 58 4.86 13.08 2.90
CA GLY A 58 4.14 14.34 2.60
C GLY A 58 3.90 14.62 1.11
N TRP A 59 4.40 13.78 0.20
CA TRP A 59 4.07 13.82 -1.22
C TRP A 59 2.84 12.98 -1.56
N LEU A 60 2.47 12.05 -0.67
CA LEU A 60 1.31 11.16 -0.82
C LEU A 60 0.04 11.77 -0.20
N PHE A 61 0.24 12.62 0.81
CA PHE A 61 -0.81 13.29 1.54
C PHE A 61 -0.70 14.79 1.32
N ALA A 62 -1.81 15.43 0.97
CA ALA A 62 -1.89 16.87 0.88
C ALA A 62 -1.72 17.51 2.27
N ALA A 63 -1.40 18.81 2.32
CA ALA A 63 -1.06 19.50 3.56
C ALA A 63 -2.21 19.49 4.59
N GLU A 64 -3.44 19.32 4.12
CA GLU A 64 -4.67 19.27 4.91
C GLU A 64 -4.98 17.84 5.41
N GLY A 65 -4.12 16.86 5.11
CA GLY A 65 -4.25 15.46 5.54
C GLY A 65 -5.11 14.59 4.62
N GLY A 66 -5.61 15.13 3.50
CA GLY A 66 -6.22 14.37 2.41
C GLY A 66 -5.19 13.63 1.55
N PRO A 67 -5.60 12.75 0.63
CA PRO A 67 -4.69 12.16 -0.34
C PRO A 67 -4.45 13.18 -1.46
N ILE A 68 -3.30 13.12 -2.12
CA ILE A 68 -3.23 13.75 -3.44
C ILE A 68 -4.24 13.10 -4.39
N ASP A 69 -4.70 13.85 -5.40
CA ASP A 69 -5.59 13.31 -6.44
C ASP A 69 -5.03 11.99 -7.03
N PHE A 70 -5.88 11.01 -7.31
CA PHE A 70 -5.42 9.70 -7.79
C PHE A 70 -4.69 9.78 -9.14
N GLY A 71 -5.02 10.74 -10.00
CA GLY A 71 -4.27 11.02 -11.21
C GLY A 71 -2.86 11.55 -10.91
N ALA A 72 -2.76 12.49 -9.96
CA ALA A 72 -1.48 12.99 -9.47
C ALA A 72 -0.66 11.88 -8.78
N LEU A 73 -1.29 11.00 -8.00
CA LEU A 73 -0.66 9.85 -7.37
C LEU A 73 -0.07 8.91 -8.42
N ARG A 74 -0.84 8.53 -9.44
CA ARG A 74 -0.36 7.66 -10.52
C ARG A 74 0.75 8.30 -11.34
N TRP A 75 0.71 9.62 -11.53
CA TRP A 75 1.82 10.36 -12.14
C TRP A 75 3.08 10.24 -11.27
N LEU A 76 2.96 10.50 -9.97
CA LEU A 76 4.04 10.45 -8.99
C LEU A 76 4.67 9.06 -8.91
N LEU A 77 3.87 7.99 -8.84
CA LEU A 77 4.38 6.61 -8.84
C LEU A 77 5.17 6.29 -10.12
N GLY A 78 4.72 6.80 -11.28
CA GLY A 78 5.48 6.67 -12.52
C GLY A 78 6.85 7.37 -12.52
N THR A 79 7.04 8.42 -11.71
CA THR A 79 8.36 9.07 -11.53
C THR A 79 9.37 8.25 -10.71
N LEU A 80 8.89 7.18 -10.07
CA LEU A 80 9.69 6.20 -9.33
C LEU A 80 9.92 4.92 -10.14
N GLY A 81 9.52 4.92 -11.43
CA GLY A 81 9.61 3.75 -12.30
C GLY A 81 8.56 2.67 -12.02
N LEU A 82 7.48 2.99 -11.29
CA LEU A 82 6.43 2.03 -10.97
C LEU A 82 5.35 2.01 -12.06
N ASP A 83 5.01 0.82 -12.54
CA ASP A 83 3.87 0.60 -13.46
C ASP A 83 2.64 -0.02 -12.78
N GLY A 84 2.83 -0.54 -11.56
CA GLY A 84 1.83 -1.18 -10.72
C GLY A 84 1.91 -2.70 -10.69
N SER A 85 2.79 -3.33 -11.46
CA SER A 85 3.01 -4.79 -11.46
C SER A 85 3.92 -5.26 -10.33
N GLU A 86 4.70 -4.35 -9.74
CA GLU A 86 5.76 -4.64 -8.77
C GLU A 86 5.20 -4.98 -7.38
N THR A 87 6.04 -5.62 -6.56
CA THR A 87 5.87 -5.60 -5.11
C THR A 87 6.62 -4.40 -4.56
N VAL A 88 5.92 -3.50 -3.87
CA VAL A 88 6.51 -2.32 -3.24
C VAL A 88 6.72 -2.58 -1.75
N ALA A 89 7.90 -2.24 -1.24
CA ALA A 89 8.22 -2.27 0.18
C ALA A 89 8.38 -0.85 0.72
N ILE A 90 7.55 -0.48 1.69
CA ILE A 90 7.59 0.83 2.34
C ILE A 90 8.55 0.78 3.53
N TYR A 91 9.45 1.76 3.60
CA TYR A 91 10.43 1.94 4.68
C TYR A 91 10.47 3.39 5.17
N PRO A 92 10.66 3.67 6.47
CA PRO A 92 10.74 2.74 7.59
C PRO A 92 9.36 2.32 8.10
N ALA A 93 9.29 1.15 8.71
CA ALA A 93 8.03 0.59 9.19
C ALA A 93 7.47 1.24 10.46
N GLU A 94 8.29 2.01 11.15
CA GLU A 94 8.03 2.73 12.39
C GLU A 94 7.51 4.14 12.12
N ALA A 95 7.64 4.63 10.88
CA ALA A 95 7.03 5.89 10.48
C ALA A 95 5.49 5.79 10.65
N PRO A 96 4.85 6.80 11.27
CA PRO A 96 3.40 6.78 11.48
C PRO A 96 2.61 6.71 10.16
N GLU A 97 3.20 7.16 9.05
CA GLU A 97 2.62 7.13 7.72
C GLU A 97 2.75 5.77 7.03
N ALA A 98 3.63 4.86 7.48
CA ALA A 98 4.04 3.67 6.71
C ALA A 98 2.86 2.79 6.25
N LEU A 99 1.94 2.47 7.17
CA LEU A 99 0.75 1.68 6.84
C LEU A 99 -0.23 2.45 5.96
N ALA A 100 -0.39 3.76 6.18
CA ALA A 100 -1.28 4.59 5.39
C ALA A 100 -0.77 4.74 3.94
N SER A 101 0.53 5.00 3.76
CA SER A 101 1.20 5.04 2.47
C SER A 101 1.08 3.69 1.75
N ALA A 102 1.32 2.59 2.46
CA ALA A 102 1.18 1.26 1.88
C ALA A 102 -0.25 0.98 1.39
N ALA A 103 -1.26 1.28 2.22
CA ALA A 103 -2.66 1.15 1.82
C ALA A 103 -3.02 2.04 0.64
N LEU A 104 -2.53 3.27 0.59
CA LEU A 104 -2.83 4.19 -0.52
C LEU A 104 -2.26 3.68 -1.85
N LEU A 105 -1.01 3.20 -1.86
CA LEU A 105 -0.40 2.61 -3.06
C LEU A 105 -1.13 1.32 -3.47
N TYR A 106 -1.51 0.49 -2.51
CA TYR A 106 -2.33 -0.69 -2.76
C TYR A 106 -3.67 -0.30 -3.38
N LEU A 107 -4.40 0.66 -2.82
CA LEU A 107 -5.67 1.12 -3.39
C LEU A 107 -5.51 1.74 -4.79
N ALA A 108 -4.39 2.42 -5.05
CA ALA A 108 -4.05 3.00 -6.35
C ALA A 108 -3.81 1.96 -7.46
N GLY A 109 -3.61 0.70 -7.11
CA GLY A 109 -3.50 -0.41 -8.06
C GLY A 109 -2.20 -1.19 -7.99
N GLN A 110 -1.26 -0.85 -7.11
CA GLN A 110 0.00 -1.61 -6.97
C GLN A 110 -0.30 -3.08 -6.66
N SER A 111 0.34 -4.01 -7.38
CA SER A 111 0.07 -5.46 -7.29
C SER A 111 0.16 -5.97 -5.86
N ALA A 112 1.28 -5.68 -5.19
CA ALA A 112 1.47 -5.95 -3.77
C ALA A 112 2.20 -4.78 -3.10
N VAL A 113 1.86 -4.52 -1.84
CA VAL A 113 2.55 -3.55 -0.99
C VAL A 113 2.76 -4.14 0.38
N VAL A 114 3.99 -4.06 0.88
CA VAL A 114 4.40 -4.51 2.20
C VAL A 114 5.09 -3.38 2.95
N VAL A 115 5.14 -3.49 4.27
CA VAL A 115 5.91 -2.59 5.13
C VAL A 115 7.13 -3.34 5.65
N TYR A 116 8.33 -2.84 5.38
CA TYR A 116 9.58 -3.49 5.74
C TYR A 116 10.02 -3.14 7.16
N ALA A 117 9.83 -4.08 8.09
CA ALA A 117 10.18 -3.99 9.51
C ALA A 117 11.44 -4.81 9.86
N GLY A 118 12.27 -5.13 8.86
CA GLY A 118 13.55 -5.79 9.08
C GLY A 118 14.63 -4.81 9.55
N THR A 119 15.73 -5.34 10.06
CA THR A 119 16.92 -4.54 10.37
C THR A 119 17.63 -4.15 9.08
N ALA A 120 17.92 -2.87 8.91
CA ALA A 120 18.57 -2.33 7.71
C ALA A 120 19.93 -1.70 8.06
N ALA A 121 20.98 -2.08 7.33
CA ALA A 121 22.16 -1.25 7.22
C ALA A 121 21.86 -0.16 6.17
N LEU A 122 21.86 1.11 6.59
CA LEU A 122 21.62 2.25 5.70
C LEU A 122 22.95 2.75 5.17
N GLU A 123 23.49 2.01 4.20
CA GLU A 123 24.85 2.23 3.71
C GLU A 123 24.89 2.87 2.31
N ASP A 124 23.77 2.81 1.58
CA ASP A 124 23.65 3.33 0.22
C ASP A 124 22.87 4.65 0.18
N SER A 125 23.18 5.51 -0.79
CA SER A 125 22.32 6.66 -1.09
C SER A 125 21.03 6.20 -1.78
N GLY A 126 19.88 6.60 -1.25
CA GLY A 126 18.62 6.45 -1.98
C GLY A 126 18.59 7.31 -3.24
N GLU A 127 17.90 6.84 -4.26
CA GLU A 127 17.76 7.55 -5.53
C GLU A 127 16.52 8.46 -5.50
N THR A 128 16.71 9.74 -5.80
CA THR A 128 15.61 10.69 -5.88
C THR A 128 14.69 10.37 -7.05
N ARG A 129 13.42 10.77 -6.95
CA ARG A 129 12.47 10.59 -8.06
C ARG A 129 12.91 11.37 -9.30
N SER A 130 12.55 10.89 -10.48
CA SER A 130 12.75 11.66 -11.71
C SER A 130 11.77 12.84 -11.82
N PHE A 131 12.14 13.85 -12.60
CA PHE A 131 11.24 14.95 -12.95
C PHE A 131 10.17 14.52 -13.97
N SER A 132 10.48 13.53 -14.80
CA SER A 132 9.55 12.91 -15.73
C SER A 132 9.19 11.50 -15.26
N ARG A 133 8.12 10.93 -15.83
CA ARG A 133 7.79 9.54 -15.55
C ARG A 133 8.82 8.63 -16.21
N GLU A 134 9.37 7.71 -15.43
CA GLU A 134 10.22 6.61 -15.89
C GLU A 134 9.34 5.45 -16.41
N ALA A 135 8.14 5.29 -15.85
CA ALA A 135 7.14 4.31 -16.28
C ALA A 135 5.72 4.91 -16.33
N VAL A 136 4.85 4.33 -17.15
CA VAL A 136 3.43 4.70 -17.18
C VAL A 136 2.67 3.76 -16.22
N PHE A 137 2.18 4.31 -15.11
CA PHE A 137 1.36 3.56 -14.16
C PHE A 137 0.00 3.20 -14.77
N THR A 138 -0.21 1.93 -15.08
CA THR A 138 -1.40 1.43 -15.80
C THR A 138 -2.30 0.53 -14.96
N ALA A 139 -1.83 0.04 -13.82
CA ALA A 139 -2.58 -0.89 -13.00
C ALA A 139 -3.98 -0.36 -12.60
N PRO A 140 -5.00 -1.24 -12.57
CA PRO A 140 -6.36 -0.86 -12.21
C PRO A 140 -6.45 -0.53 -10.72
N MET A 141 -7.13 0.57 -10.41
CA MET A 141 -7.43 0.93 -9.02
C MET A 141 -8.39 -0.09 -8.40
N ARG A 142 -8.26 -0.30 -7.09
CA ARG A 142 -9.11 -1.22 -6.32
C ARG A 142 -10.41 -0.54 -5.91
N LEU A 143 -11.24 -0.19 -6.91
CA LEU A 143 -12.47 0.59 -6.73
C LEU A 143 -13.45 -0.05 -5.73
N GLY A 144 -13.48 -1.39 -5.60
CA GLY A 144 -14.33 -2.08 -4.63
C GLY A 144 -13.98 -1.82 -3.15
N ALA A 145 -12.77 -1.32 -2.88
CA ALA A 145 -12.32 -0.94 -1.54
C ALA A 145 -12.38 0.59 -1.32
N LEU A 146 -12.85 1.36 -2.31
CA LEU A 146 -12.98 2.82 -2.25
C LEU A 146 -14.46 3.19 -2.07
N ALA A 147 -14.77 3.92 -1.00
CA ALA A 147 -16.10 4.49 -0.79
C ALA A 147 -16.04 6.02 -1.02
N LEU A 148 -16.77 6.52 -2.03
CA LEU A 148 -16.88 7.96 -2.26
C LEU A 148 -18.03 8.53 -1.41
N THR A 149 -17.76 9.59 -0.68
CA THR A 149 -18.77 10.29 0.15
C THR A 149 -18.84 11.78 -0.20
N ALA A 150 -20.04 12.34 -0.10
CA ALA A 150 -20.29 13.77 -0.32
C ALA A 150 -19.87 14.64 0.88
N THR A 151 -19.60 14.04 2.03
CA THR A 151 -19.24 14.74 3.27
C THR A 151 -17.87 14.30 3.77
N THR A 152 -17.13 15.23 4.38
CA THR A 152 -15.85 14.95 5.05
C THR A 152 -16.08 13.97 6.19
N PRO A 153 -15.43 12.78 6.21
CA PRO A 153 -15.58 11.85 7.31
C PRO A 153 -14.84 12.34 8.56
N GLU A 154 -15.43 12.14 9.73
CA GLU A 154 -14.89 12.58 11.03
C GLU A 154 -13.49 12.01 11.34
N THR A 155 -13.23 10.78 10.90
CA THR A 155 -11.92 10.14 11.12
C THR A 155 -10.91 10.61 10.07
N PRO A 156 -9.71 11.10 10.44
CA PRO A 156 -8.69 11.52 9.47
C PRO A 156 -8.32 10.42 8.48
N LEU A 157 -8.01 10.78 7.22
CA LEU A 157 -7.74 9.79 6.17
C LEU A 157 -6.61 8.83 6.53
N MET A 158 -5.51 9.31 7.10
CA MET A 158 -4.39 8.45 7.51
C MET A 158 -4.83 7.35 8.47
N ALA A 159 -5.73 7.66 9.41
CA ALA A 159 -6.28 6.68 10.34
C ALA A 159 -7.17 5.66 9.62
N ARG A 160 -8.00 6.10 8.66
CA ARG A 160 -8.83 5.20 7.84
C ARG A 160 -7.97 4.26 6.97
N LEU A 161 -6.94 4.78 6.31
CA LEU A 161 -5.99 3.99 5.52
C LEU A 161 -5.22 3.00 6.40
N THR A 162 -4.81 3.41 7.61
CA THR A 162 -4.13 2.52 8.56
C THR A 162 -5.05 1.41 9.05
N ALA A 163 -6.33 1.70 9.31
CA ALA A 163 -7.32 0.70 9.67
C ALA A 163 -7.52 -0.33 8.54
N TYR A 164 -7.66 0.15 7.30
CA TYR A 164 -7.75 -0.70 6.12
C TYR A 164 -6.49 -1.55 5.93
N ALA A 165 -5.29 -0.97 6.03
CA ALA A 165 -4.02 -1.69 5.92
C ALA A 165 -3.94 -2.89 6.88
N ARG A 166 -4.51 -2.74 8.08
CA ARG A 166 -4.55 -3.76 9.14
C ARG A 166 -5.70 -4.75 8.99
N GLY A 167 -6.56 -4.61 7.98
CA GLY A 167 -7.76 -5.43 7.81
C GLY A 167 -8.85 -5.16 8.84
N LEU A 168 -8.86 -3.96 9.45
CA LEU A 168 -9.91 -3.56 10.41
C LEU A 168 -11.16 -3.03 9.70
N THR A 169 -11.04 -2.64 8.44
CA THR A 169 -12.14 -2.21 7.57
C THR A 169 -11.92 -2.76 6.15
N ASP A 170 -13.01 -3.07 5.45
CA ASP A 170 -12.94 -3.58 4.06
C ASP A 170 -12.90 -2.45 3.02
N THR A 171 -13.26 -1.23 3.42
CA THR A 171 -13.29 -0.04 2.54
C THR A 171 -12.65 1.16 3.21
N VAL A 172 -12.20 2.12 2.40
CA VAL A 172 -11.74 3.43 2.84
C VAL A 172 -12.63 4.50 2.23
N ALA A 173 -13.21 5.35 3.08
CA ALA A 173 -13.98 6.49 2.63
C ALA A 173 -13.07 7.63 2.14
N PHE A 174 -13.42 8.24 1.02
CA PHE A 174 -12.82 9.44 0.44
C PHE A 174 -13.92 10.48 0.25
N GLY A 175 -13.74 11.65 0.85
CA GLY A 175 -14.64 12.79 0.73
C GLY A 175 -13.87 14.02 0.27
N PRO A 176 -14.56 15.17 0.11
CA PRO A 176 -13.89 16.43 -0.16
C PRO A 176 -12.81 16.75 0.90
N ALA A 177 -11.74 17.42 0.47
CA ALA A 177 -10.86 18.12 1.40
C ALA A 177 -11.58 19.39 1.86
N ASP A 178 -11.48 19.73 3.15
CA ASP A 178 -12.05 20.95 3.71
C ASP A 178 -11.36 22.22 3.19
#